data_AF-A0A7Y6PQM6-F1
#
_entry.id   AF-A0A7Y6PQM6-F1
#
_cell.length_a   1.000
_cell.length_b   1.000
_cell.length_c   1.000
_cell.angle_alpha   90.00
_cell.angle_beta   90.00
_cell.angle_gamma   90.00
#
_symmetry.space_group_name_H-M   'P 1'
#
loop_
_entity.id
_entity.type
_entity.pdbx_description
1 polymer ?
#
loop_
_entity_poly.entity_id
_entity_poly.type
_entity_poly.pdbx_seq_one_letter_code
_entity_poly.pdbx_strand_id
1 'polypeptide(L)'
;MRVLPSAPVTCFVCGSTFTVQNRIEMNGRERTVHQQPSSCPFCDAPLLNIPALDVGIAKGLLLTHAGAPEEKKAYGTVARFLERFTRTEAEVDSLLKLARDLDFDAWEALDQRLLEHDKNASLKRELKYIPKLREAAREGDLFDQLQRAAAPVKDAHRVRSNHHMAIFRQRRPS
;
A
#
# COMPACT_ATOMS: atom_id res chain seq x y z
N MET A 1 -15.45 -25.76 9.76
CA MET A 1 -14.48 -24.66 9.99
C MET A 1 -13.22 -25.01 9.21
N ARG A 2 -12.85 -24.26 8.17
CA ARG A 2 -11.60 -24.50 7.42
C ARG A 2 -10.51 -23.63 8.06
N VAL A 3 -9.65 -24.23 8.87
CA VAL A 3 -8.45 -23.59 9.42
C VAL A 3 -7.40 -23.63 8.31
N LEU A 4 -6.97 -22.48 7.83
CA LEU A 4 -5.79 -22.41 6.95
C LEU A 4 -4.56 -22.79 7.77
N PRO A 5 -3.51 -23.38 7.16
CA PRO A 5 -2.31 -23.76 7.88
C PRO A 5 -1.73 -22.55 8.62
N SER A 6 -1.36 -22.77 9.88
CA SER A 6 -0.69 -21.78 10.70
C SER A 6 0.62 -21.38 10.04
N ALA A 7 0.84 -20.08 9.85
CA ALA A 7 2.03 -19.56 9.19
C ALA A 7 2.86 -18.71 10.16
N PRO A 8 4.20 -18.80 10.11
CA PRO A 8 5.05 -17.85 10.81
C PRO A 8 4.90 -16.47 10.15
N VAL A 9 4.66 -15.46 10.97
CA VAL A 9 4.60 -14.05 10.57
C VAL A 9 5.65 -13.28 11.37
N THR A 10 6.37 -12.40 10.69
CA THR A 10 7.34 -11.49 11.32
C THR A 10 6.70 -10.13 11.52
N CYS A 11 6.74 -9.60 12.74
CA CYS A 11 6.24 -8.26 13.02
C CYS A 11 7.05 -7.20 12.26
N PHE A 12 6.37 -6.32 11.51
CA PHE A 12 7.01 -5.23 10.78
C PHE A 12 7.60 -4.13 11.69
N VAL A 13 7.25 -4.12 12.98
CA VAL A 13 7.78 -3.16 13.96
C VAL A 13 8.96 -3.75 14.73
N CYS A 14 8.73 -4.79 15.53
CA CYS A 14 9.75 -5.31 16.45
C CYS A 14 10.59 -6.46 15.86
N GLY A 15 10.27 -6.93 14.65
CA GLY A 15 10.99 -8.02 13.99
C GLY A 15 10.80 -9.40 14.63
N SER A 16 9.95 -9.54 15.65
CA SER A 16 9.69 -10.83 16.29
C SER A 16 8.83 -11.72 15.40
N THR A 17 9.19 -12.99 15.32
CA THR A 17 8.45 -14.02 14.57
C THR A 17 7.53 -14.79 15.50
N PHE A 18 6.27 -14.97 15.09
CA PHE A 18 5.27 -15.76 15.83
C PHE A 18 4.29 -16.43 14.86
N THR A 19 3.60 -17.45 15.35
CA THR A 19 2.66 -18.23 14.55
C THR A 19 1.29 -17.57 14.55
N VAL A 20 0.73 -17.39 13.35
CA VAL A 20 -0.61 -16.84 13.14
C VAL A 20 -1.52 -17.91 12.55
N GLN A 21 -2.71 -18.06 13.13
CA GLN A 21 -3.77 -18.91 12.62
C GLN A 21 -4.81 -18.05 11.89
N ASN A 22 -5.21 -18.48 10.70
CA ASN A 22 -6.23 -17.80 9.91
C ASN A 22 -7.56 -18.54 10.06
N ARG A 23 -8.53 -17.90 10.72
CA ARG A 23 -9.90 -18.39 10.88
C ARG A 23 -10.78 -17.75 9.82
N ILE A 24 -11.44 -18.58 9.01
CA ILE A 24 -12.38 -18.10 8.00
C ILE A 24 -13.78 -18.13 8.60
N GLU A 25 -14.45 -16.99 8.60
CA GLU A 25 -15.86 -16.85 8.94
C GLU A 25 -16.66 -16.55 7.67
N MET A 26 -17.82 -17.20 7.55
CA MET A 26 -18.71 -17.01 6.42
C MET A 26 -20.02 -16.41 6.90
N ASN A 27 -20.33 -15.21 6.42
CA ASN A 27 -21.59 -14.53 6.66
C ASN A 27 -22.37 -14.50 5.34
N GLY A 28 -23.20 -15.51 5.11
CA GLY A 28 -23.86 -15.70 3.81
C GLY A 28 -22.84 -15.99 2.70
N ARG A 29 -22.72 -15.09 1.72
CA ARG A 29 -21.73 -15.18 0.61
C ARG A 29 -20.40 -14.49 0.92
N GLU A 30 -20.34 -13.69 1.98
CA GLU A 30 -19.11 -12.98 2.35
C GLU A 30 -18.16 -13.90 3.12
N ARG A 31 -16.89 -13.88 2.71
CA ARG A 31 -15.81 -14.63 3.35
C ARG A 31 -14.91 -13.64 4.07
N THR A 32 -14.91 -13.67 5.39
CA THR A 32 -14.00 -12.87 6.23
C THR A 32 -12.89 -13.75 6.76
N VAL A 33 -11.65 -13.28 6.69
CA VAL A 33 -10.48 -13.97 7.25
C VAL A 33 -10.00 -13.21 8.46
N HIS A 34 -10.04 -13.86 9.62
CA HIS A 34 -9.53 -13.35 10.89
C HIS A 34 -8.17 -13.95 11.18
N GLN A 35 -7.22 -13.11 11.57
CA GLN A 35 -5.88 -13.53 12.00
C GLN A 35 -5.84 -13.60 13.51
N GLN A 36 -5.36 -14.72 14.06
CA GLN A 36 -5.17 -14.90 15.50
C GLN A 36 -3.70 -15.26 15.80
N PRO A 37 -2.98 -14.43 16.58
CA PRO A 37 -3.41 -13.15 17.15
C PRO A 37 -3.58 -12.05 16.08
N SER A 38 -4.43 -11.05 16.36
CA SER A 38 -4.66 -9.90 15.47
C SER A 38 -3.63 -8.78 15.68
N SER A 39 -2.82 -8.87 16.73
CA SER A 39 -1.67 -8.00 17.02
C SER A 39 -0.45 -8.83 17.41
N CYS A 40 0.73 -8.21 17.32
CA CYS A 40 1.98 -8.82 17.74
C CYS A 40 1.96 -9.01 19.26
N PRO A 41 2.19 -10.23 19.79
CA PRO A 41 2.15 -10.47 21.23
C PRO A 41 3.28 -9.76 21.99
N PHE A 42 4.34 -9.35 21.29
CA PHE A 42 5.53 -8.74 21.91
C PHE A 42 5.48 -7.22 21.97
N CYS A 43 4.82 -6.56 21.01
CA CYS A 43 4.82 -5.09 20.92
C CYS A 43 3.41 -4.48 20.72
N ASP A 44 2.38 -5.30 20.64
CA ASP A 44 0.98 -4.95 20.34
C ASP A 44 0.73 -4.28 18.98
N ALA A 45 1.73 -4.26 18.09
CA ALA A 45 1.53 -3.74 16.75
C ALA A 45 0.47 -4.56 15.99
N PRO A 46 -0.53 -3.93 15.34
CA PRO A 46 -1.57 -4.65 14.61
C PRO A 46 -0.97 -5.45 13.46
N LEU A 47 -1.51 -6.64 13.18
CA LEU A 47 -1.16 -7.35 11.95
C LEU A 47 -1.92 -6.71 10.78
N LEU A 48 -1.18 -6.02 9.92
CA LEU A 48 -1.71 -5.41 8.72
C LEU A 48 -1.39 -6.30 7.52
N ASN A 49 -2.44 -6.84 6.88
CA ASN A 49 -2.32 -7.53 5.60
C ASN A 49 -2.27 -6.49 4.48
N ILE A 50 -1.06 -6.13 4.08
CA ILE A 50 -0.81 -5.21 2.96
C ILE A 50 -0.23 -6.02 1.79
N PRO A 51 -0.70 -5.80 0.56
CA PRO A 51 -0.13 -6.44 -0.63
C PRO A 51 1.35 -6.04 -0.83
N ALA A 52 2.06 -6.79 -1.67
CA ALA A 52 3.40 -6.39 -2.07
C ALA A 52 3.35 -5.03 -2.81
N LEU A 53 4.33 -4.18 -2.52
CA LEU A 53 4.49 -2.92 -3.25
C LEU A 53 5.07 -3.23 -4.62
N ASP A 54 4.25 -3.07 -5.66
CA ASP A 54 4.62 -3.31 -7.05
C ASP A 54 4.30 -2.10 -7.94
N VAL A 55 4.59 -2.26 -9.23
CA VAL A 55 4.33 -1.24 -10.25
C VAL A 55 2.83 -0.91 -10.35
N GLY A 56 1.94 -1.88 -10.09
CA GLY A 56 0.49 -1.66 -10.09
C GLY A 56 0.06 -0.72 -8.97
N ILE A 57 0.58 -0.93 -7.76
CA ILE A 57 0.34 -0.02 -6.62
C ILE A 57 0.92 1.37 -6.91
N ALA A 58 2.09 1.46 -7.54
CA ALA A 58 2.69 2.74 -7.94
C ALA A 58 1.84 3.49 -8.98
N LYS A 59 1.30 2.80 -9.99
CA LYS A 59 0.34 3.38 -10.94
C LYS A 59 -0.91 3.89 -10.22
N GLY A 60 -1.47 3.10 -9.31
CA GLY A 60 -2.62 3.51 -8.50
C GLY A 60 -2.36 4.76 -7.66
N LEU A 61 -1.15 4.91 -7.11
CA LEU A 61 -0.73 6.13 -6.41
C LEU A 61 -0.74 7.35 -7.35
N LEU A 62 -0.15 7.22 -8.54
CA LEU A 62 -0.09 8.30 -9.54
C LEU A 62 -1.48 8.69 -10.06
N LEU A 63 -2.34 7.71 -10.33
CA LEU A 63 -3.73 7.95 -10.73
C LEU A 63 -4.54 8.62 -9.61
N THR A 64 -4.32 8.23 -8.35
CA THR A 64 -4.92 8.90 -7.18
C THR A 64 -4.49 10.36 -7.13
N HIS A 65 -3.21 10.63 -7.34
CA HIS A 65 -2.68 11.99 -7.39
C HIS A 65 -3.27 12.80 -8.55
N ALA A 66 -3.36 12.22 -9.74
CA ALA A 66 -3.97 12.85 -10.92
C ALA A 66 -5.49 13.06 -10.80
N GLY A 67 -6.11 12.57 -9.73
CA GLY A 67 -7.54 12.71 -9.46
C GLY A 67 -8.41 11.82 -10.33
N ALA A 68 -7.89 10.67 -10.78
CA ALA A 68 -8.65 9.70 -11.54
C ALA A 68 -9.89 9.24 -10.73
N PRO A 69 -11.09 9.12 -11.34
CA PRO A 69 -12.34 9.03 -10.58
C PRO A 69 -12.48 7.76 -9.75
N GLU A 70 -11.95 6.63 -10.24
CA GLU A 70 -12.05 5.33 -9.57
C GLU A 70 -11.17 5.31 -8.31
N GLU A 71 -9.95 5.81 -8.45
CA GLU A 71 -8.96 5.93 -7.40
C GLU A 71 -9.36 6.99 -6.38
N LYS A 72 -9.88 8.13 -6.84
CA LYS A 72 -10.42 9.17 -5.96
C LYS A 72 -11.61 8.65 -5.16
N LYS A 73 -12.48 7.83 -5.75
CA LYS A 73 -13.59 7.19 -5.03
C LYS A 73 -13.09 6.13 -4.03
N ALA A 74 -12.09 5.34 -4.40
CA ALA A 74 -11.58 4.24 -3.59
C ALA A 74 -10.69 4.73 -2.42
N TYR A 75 -9.85 5.73 -2.66
CA TYR A 75 -8.75 6.11 -1.76
C TYR A 75 -8.86 7.57 -1.29
N GLY A 76 -9.46 8.45 -2.09
CA GLY A 76 -9.67 9.86 -1.75
C GLY A 76 -8.43 10.71 -1.98
N THR A 77 -7.43 10.59 -1.10
CA THR A 77 -6.20 11.39 -1.15
C THR A 77 -4.96 10.52 -1.22
N VAL A 78 -3.84 11.09 -1.67
CA VAL A 78 -2.53 10.42 -1.66
C VAL A 78 -2.15 9.95 -0.25
N ALA A 79 -2.37 10.76 0.78
CA ALA A 79 -2.07 10.37 2.16
C ALA A 79 -2.85 9.10 2.59
N ARG A 80 -4.17 9.07 2.31
CA ARG A 80 -5.01 7.90 2.62
C ARG A 80 -4.63 6.67 1.79
N PHE A 81 -4.19 6.86 0.55
CA PHE A 81 -3.63 5.78 -0.26
C PHE A 81 -2.39 5.20 0.42
N LEU A 82 -1.42 6.05 0.77
CA LEU A 82 -0.18 5.62 1.41
C LEU A 82 -0.45 4.90 2.75
N GLU A 83 -1.37 5.40 3.58
CA GLU A 83 -1.77 4.74 4.83
C GLU A 83 -2.34 3.33 4.62
N ARG A 84 -3.05 3.11 3.50
CA ARG A 84 -3.64 1.81 3.16
C ARG A 84 -2.61 0.80 2.65
N PHE A 85 -1.59 1.27 1.95
CA PHE A 85 -0.62 0.42 1.26
C PHE A 85 0.76 0.37 1.93
N THR A 86 0.99 1.08 3.04
CA THR A 86 2.29 1.11 3.73
C THR A 86 2.13 1.03 5.25
N ARG A 87 3.16 0.50 5.90
CA ARG A 87 3.25 0.29 7.35
C ARG A 87 4.44 0.99 7.97
N THR A 88 5.49 1.21 7.17
CA THR A 88 6.76 1.81 7.58
C THR A 88 7.14 2.98 6.68
N GLU A 89 8.04 3.83 7.17
CA GLU A 89 8.62 4.92 6.37
C GLU A 89 9.37 4.38 5.15
N ALA A 90 10.09 3.27 5.31
CA ALA A 90 10.84 2.62 4.23
C ALA A 90 9.91 2.09 3.12
N GLU A 91 8.72 1.60 3.46
CA GLU A 91 7.71 1.18 2.49
C GLU A 91 7.15 2.39 1.72
N VAL A 92 6.91 3.52 2.41
CA VAL A 92 6.54 4.77 1.74
C VAL A 92 7.62 5.19 0.75
N ASP A 93 8.88 5.20 1.17
CA ASP A 93 10.01 5.54 0.29
C ASP A 93 10.15 4.60 -0.90
N SER A 94 9.96 3.30 -0.67
CA SER A 94 9.99 2.29 -1.74
C SER A 94 8.90 2.53 -2.77
N LEU A 95 7.68 2.84 -2.33
CA LEU A 95 6.56 3.12 -3.21
C LEU A 95 6.75 4.43 -3.99
N LEU A 96 7.24 5.49 -3.34
CA LEU A 96 7.58 6.74 -4.03
C LEU A 96 8.69 6.55 -5.06
N LYS A 97 9.68 5.70 -4.76
CA LYS A 97 10.73 5.34 -5.71
C LYS A 97 10.16 4.58 -6.91
N LEU A 98 9.30 3.58 -6.69
CA LEU A 98 8.63 2.87 -7.79
C LEU A 98 7.82 3.81 -8.68
N ALA A 99 7.13 4.79 -8.08
CA ALA A 99 6.38 5.80 -8.83
C ALA A 99 7.31 6.73 -9.62
N ARG A 100 8.51 7.02 -9.11
CA ARG A 100 9.53 7.85 -9.77
C ARG A 100 10.22 7.16 -10.93
N ASP A 101 10.55 5.89 -10.74
CA ASP A 101 11.24 5.07 -11.73
C ASP A 101 10.26 4.50 -12.78
N LEU A 102 8.99 4.91 -12.74
CA LEU A 102 7.96 4.41 -13.64
C LEU A 102 8.18 4.95 -15.06
N ASP A 103 8.25 4.02 -16.02
CA ASP A 103 8.28 4.35 -17.44
C ASP A 103 6.85 4.61 -17.97
N PHE A 104 6.52 5.90 -18.15
CA PHE A 104 5.23 6.34 -18.67
C PHE A 104 5.01 5.96 -20.13
N ASP A 105 6.07 5.81 -20.93
CA ASP A 105 5.94 5.46 -22.35
C ASP A 105 5.64 3.96 -22.48
N ALA A 106 6.34 3.13 -21.71
CA ALA A 106 6.07 1.70 -21.63
C ALA A 106 4.68 1.40 -21.07
N TRP A 107 4.22 2.17 -20.07
CA TRP A 107 2.85 2.07 -19.56
C TRP A 107 1.83 2.40 -20.65
N GLU A 108 1.95 3.56 -21.31
CA GLU A 108 1.03 3.97 -22.37
C GLU A 108 0.95 2.94 -23.50
N ALA A 109 2.11 2.45 -23.97
CA ALA A 109 2.19 1.46 -25.03
C ALA A 109 1.60 0.09 -24.62
N LEU A 110 1.69 -0.29 -23.35
CA LEU A 110 1.04 -1.51 -22.85
C LEU A 110 -0.48 -1.37 -22.86
N ASP A 111 -0.99 -0.25 -22.33
CA ASP A 111 -2.43 -0.01 -22.24
C ASP A 111 -3.08 0.12 -23.62
N GLN A 112 -2.41 0.79 -24.56
CA GLN A 112 -2.85 0.86 -25.97
C GLN A 112 -2.96 -0.55 -26.60
N ARG A 113 -1.93 -1.38 -26.45
CA ARG A 113 -1.94 -2.77 -26.96
C ARG A 113 -3.05 -3.61 -26.34
N LEU A 114 -3.28 -3.47 -25.04
CA LEU A 114 -4.37 -4.19 -24.37
C LEU A 114 -5.75 -3.75 -24.90
N LEU A 115 -5.90 -2.47 -25.23
CA LEU A 115 -7.15 -1.93 -25.77
C LEU A 115 -7.48 -2.35 -27.21
N GLU A 116 -6.47 -2.74 -27.99
CA GLU A 116 -6.68 -3.32 -29.32
C GLU A 116 -7.43 -4.66 -29.23
N HIS A 117 -7.25 -5.39 -28.13
CA HIS A 117 -7.86 -6.70 -27.90
C HIS A 117 -9.08 -6.67 -26.98
N ASP A 118 -9.12 -5.76 -26.01
CA ASP A 118 -10.21 -5.65 -25.03
C ASP A 118 -10.69 -4.20 -24.89
N LYS A 119 -12.00 -3.96 -25.00
CA LYS A 119 -12.59 -2.61 -24.86
C LYS A 119 -12.73 -2.20 -23.38
N ASN A 120 -11.71 -2.44 -22.58
CA ASN A 120 -11.70 -2.16 -21.15
C ASN A 120 -11.82 -0.65 -20.89
N ALA A 121 -12.91 -0.24 -20.22
CA ALA A 121 -13.18 1.17 -19.94
C ALA A 121 -12.21 1.79 -18.93
N SER A 122 -11.60 0.98 -18.05
CA SER A 122 -10.62 1.45 -17.06
C SER A 122 -9.29 1.82 -17.73
N LEU A 123 -8.77 0.96 -18.61
CA LEU A 123 -7.56 1.25 -19.40
C LEU A 123 -7.71 2.51 -20.27
N LYS A 124 -8.89 2.71 -20.89
CA LYS A 124 -9.18 3.95 -21.65
C LYS A 124 -9.14 5.20 -20.78
N ARG A 125 -9.43 5.09 -19.49
CA ARG A 125 -9.36 6.22 -18.56
C ARG A 125 -7.93 6.47 -18.14
N GLU A 126 -7.17 5.42 -17.79
CA GLU A 126 -5.74 5.52 -17.45
C GLU A 126 -4.96 6.28 -18.53
N LEU A 127 -5.13 5.89 -19.81
CA LEU A 127 -4.52 6.56 -20.96
C LEU A 127 -4.78 8.07 -21.04
N LYS A 128 -5.90 8.58 -20.50
CA LYS A 128 -6.19 10.02 -20.48
C LYS A 128 -5.35 10.78 -19.46
N TYR A 129 -4.86 10.11 -18.43
CA TYR A 129 -4.08 10.72 -17.35
C TYR A 129 -2.58 10.59 -17.56
N ILE A 130 -2.12 9.57 -18.30
CA ILE A 130 -0.68 9.34 -18.53
C ILE A 130 0.04 10.58 -19.11
N PRO A 131 -0.47 11.28 -20.14
CA PRO A 131 0.23 12.46 -20.67
C PRO A 131 0.39 13.58 -19.64
N LYS A 132 -0.65 13.81 -18.82
CA LYS A 132 -0.61 14.83 -17.75
C LYS A 132 0.38 14.47 -16.65
N LEU A 133 0.40 13.19 -16.27
CA LEU A 133 1.36 12.67 -15.29
C LEU A 133 2.79 12.77 -15.78
N ARG A 134 3.03 12.45 -17.06
CA ARG A 134 4.35 12.58 -17.70
C ARG A 134 4.84 14.02 -17.69
N GLU A 135 3.97 14.97 -18.01
CA GLU A 135 4.33 16.39 -18.00
C GLU A 135 4.65 16.88 -16.59
N ALA A 136 3.78 16.59 -15.61
CA ALA A 136 4.03 16.93 -14.21
C ALA A 136 5.29 16.26 -13.63
N ALA A 137 5.64 15.06 -14.10
CA ALA A 137 6.88 14.38 -13.75
C ALA A 137 8.12 15.11 -14.31
N ARG A 138 8.05 15.61 -15.56
CA ARG A 138 9.13 16.37 -16.21
C ARG A 138 9.38 17.72 -15.56
N GLU A 139 8.31 18.39 -15.15
CA GLU A 139 8.38 19.68 -14.43
C GLU A 139 8.89 19.52 -12.99
N GLY A 140 8.96 18.29 -12.46
CA GLY A 140 9.42 17.97 -11.10
C GLY A 140 8.35 18.14 -10.02
N ASP A 141 7.29 18.89 -10.29
CA ASP A 141 6.22 19.21 -9.34
C ASP A 141 5.48 17.96 -8.82
N LEU A 142 5.29 16.94 -9.67
CA LEU A 142 4.62 15.69 -9.29
C LEU A 142 5.26 15.04 -8.06
N PHE A 143 6.58 14.84 -8.09
CA PHE A 143 7.28 14.13 -7.01
C PHE A 143 7.39 14.97 -5.75
N ASP A 144 7.52 16.29 -5.88
CA ASP A 144 7.52 17.20 -4.74
C ASP A 144 6.14 17.24 -4.05
N GLN A 145 5.06 17.18 -4.81
CA GLN A 145 3.71 17.06 -4.26
C GLN A 145 3.49 15.70 -3.57
N LEU A 146 3.95 14.60 -4.16
CA LEU A 146 3.88 13.28 -3.53
C LEU A 146 4.70 13.22 -2.24
N GLN A 147 5.91 13.80 -2.21
CA GLN A 147 6.73 13.89 -1.00
C GLN A 147 6.06 14.71 0.09
N ARG A 148 5.50 15.88 -0.26
CA ARG A 148 4.73 16.71 0.69
C ARG A 148 3.54 15.95 1.27
N ALA A 149 2.80 15.20 0.45
CA ALA A 149 1.68 14.38 0.91
C ALA A 149 2.12 13.17 1.76
N ALA A 150 3.32 12.63 1.50
CA ALA A 150 3.87 11.48 2.21
C ALA A 150 4.46 11.83 3.58
N ALA A 151 4.95 13.06 3.78
CA ALA A 151 5.56 13.51 5.04
C ALA A 151 4.70 13.21 6.30
N PRO A 152 3.42 13.63 6.37
CA PRO A 152 2.59 13.33 7.56
C PRO A 152 2.36 11.83 7.77
N VAL A 153 2.30 11.04 6.69
CA VAL A 153 2.13 9.57 6.78
C VAL A 153 3.38 8.91 7.34
N LYS A 154 4.57 9.35 6.91
CA LYS A 154 5.84 8.89 7.46
C LYS A 154 5.95 9.21 8.95
N ASP A 155 5.60 10.43 9.35
CA ASP A 155 5.64 10.83 10.74
C ASP A 155 4.66 10.01 11.59
N ALA A 156 3.44 9.75 11.10
CA ALA A 156 2.48 8.87 11.77
C ALA A 156 3.02 7.43 11.93
N HIS A 157 3.63 6.86 10.88
CA HIS A 157 4.26 5.54 10.94
C HIS A 157 5.41 5.51 11.94
N ARG A 158 6.23 6.56 11.99
CA ARG A 158 7.35 6.70 12.94
C ARG A 158 6.87 6.74 14.38
N VAL A 159 5.87 7.57 14.67
CA VAL A 159 5.26 7.70 16.01
C VAL A 159 4.68 6.36 16.45
N ARG A 160 3.92 5.68 15.58
CA ARG A 160 3.35 4.36 15.86
C ARG A 160 4.44 3.32 16.10
N SER A 161 5.48 3.28 15.27
CA SER A 161 6.61 2.38 15.42
C SER A 161 7.33 2.59 16.76
N ASN A 162 7.63 3.84 17.11
CA ASN A 162 8.27 4.20 18.38
C ASN A 162 7.43 3.77 19.59
N HIS A 163 6.11 3.97 19.53
CA HIS A 163 5.19 3.54 20.59
C HIS A 163 5.26 2.02 20.83
N HIS A 164 5.13 1.22 19.78
CA HIS A 164 5.18 -0.24 19.90
C HIS A 164 6.58 -0.75 20.26
N MET A 165 7.65 -0.10 19.78
CA MET A 165 9.00 -0.42 20.20
C MET A 165 9.25 -0.13 21.69
N ALA A 166 8.61 0.90 22.26
CA ALA A 166 8.67 1.15 23.70
C ALA A 166 7.99 0.01 24.48
N ILE A 167 6.83 -0.46 24.05
CA ILE A 167 6.14 -1.64 24.64
C ILE A 167 7.04 -2.88 24.56
N PHE A 168 7.64 -3.12 23.39
CA PHE A 168 8.55 -4.25 23.19
C PHE A 168 9.71 -4.25 24.19
N ARG A 169 10.34 -3.07 24.38
CA ARG A 169 11.45 -2.91 25.33
C ARG A 169 11.03 -3.15 26.77
N GLN A 170 9.83 -2.73 27.16
CA GLN A 170 9.29 -2.96 28.52
C GLN A 170 9.01 -4.45 28.78
N ARG A 171 8.63 -5.21 27.76
CA ARG A 171 8.27 -6.64 27.87
C ARG A 171 9.46 -7.59 27.73
N ARG A 172 10.61 -7.11 27.27
CA ARG A 172 11.79 -7.95 27.05
C ARG A 172 12.43 -8.25 28.42
N PRO A 173 12.47 -9.52 28.88
CA PRO A 173 13.17 -9.86 30.11
C PRO A 173 14.66 -9.55 29.94
N SER A 174 15.26 -9.05 31.02
CA SER A 174 16.70 -8.73 31.13
C SER A 174 17.57 -9.98 30.99
#